data_AF-A0A972NGI4-F1
#
_entry.id   AF-A0A972NGI4-F1
#
_cell.length_a   1.000
_cell.length_b   1.000
_cell.length_c   1.000
_cell.angle_alpha   90.00
_cell.angle_beta   90.00
_cell.angle_gamma   90.00
#
_symmetry.space_group_name_H-M   'P 1'
#
loop_
_entity.id
_entity.type
_entity.pdbx_description
1 polymer ?
#
loop_
_entity_poly.entity_id
_entity_poly.type
_entity_poly.pdbx_seq_one_letter_code
_entity_poly.pdbx_strand_id
1 'polypeptide(L)'
;MEDIFVDNYLVKGDRYYTKEHEWVLVKNGYAEVGITDYAQKQLGDIVYVELPQEGQEFDAGDAMATLESVKNVAPVYAPVTGKVVKVNEELKEEPGLINDDPYDAGFIAVMEMYDPTEVEDLMSPQDYADYLREIVEEEKVEKEEQKEEEEELENYIEDLYERAEDEPPLDEEER
;
A
#
# COMPACT_ATOMS: atom_id res chain seq x y z
N MET A 1 11.86 9.58 -17.16
CA MET A 1 13.07 9.04 -16.49
C MET A 1 13.07 7.53 -16.66
N GLU A 2 14.14 6.83 -16.29
CA GLU A 2 14.12 5.36 -16.28
C GLU A 2 13.30 4.85 -15.08
N ASP A 3 12.79 3.62 -15.18
CA ASP A 3 12.14 2.95 -14.06
C ASP A 3 13.18 2.65 -12.95
N ILE A 4 12.76 2.76 -11.69
CA ILE A 4 13.61 2.58 -10.51
C ILE A 4 13.08 1.38 -9.72
N PHE A 5 13.98 0.54 -9.23
CA PHE A 5 13.64 -0.52 -8.27
C PHE A 5 14.12 -0.13 -6.88
N VAL A 6 13.22 -0.24 -5.90
CA VAL A 6 13.52 -0.11 -4.47
C VAL A 6 13.21 -1.46 -3.84
N ASP A 7 14.25 -2.22 -3.53
CA ASP A 7 14.12 -3.63 -3.14
C ASP A 7 13.31 -4.43 -4.18
N ASN A 8 12.12 -4.92 -3.81
CA ASN A 8 11.19 -5.64 -4.67
C ASN A 8 10.04 -4.76 -5.22
N TYR A 9 10.11 -3.44 -5.06
CA TYR A 9 9.09 -2.49 -5.51
C TYR A 9 9.52 -1.76 -6.77
N LEU A 10 8.66 -1.77 -7.79
CA LEU A 10 8.86 -1.01 -9.02
C LEU A 10 8.34 0.42 -8.86
N VAL A 11 9.11 1.41 -9.32
CA VAL A 11 8.71 2.81 -9.46
C VAL A 11 8.88 3.22 -10.92
N LYS A 12 7.79 3.63 -11.58
CA LYS A 12 7.78 4.07 -12.98
C LYS A 12 8.38 5.46 -13.15
N GLY A 13 9.23 5.62 -14.17
CA GLY A 13 9.96 6.86 -14.39
C GLY A 13 9.17 7.99 -15.09
N ASP A 14 7.90 7.78 -15.41
CA ASP A 14 7.10 8.62 -16.32
C ASP A 14 5.89 9.32 -15.67
N ARG A 15 5.73 9.19 -14.36
CA ARG A 15 4.57 9.65 -13.59
C ARG A 15 4.98 10.26 -12.25
N TYR A 16 4.05 10.92 -11.58
CA TYR A 16 4.26 11.48 -10.24
C TYR A 16 3.59 10.61 -9.18
N TYR A 17 3.90 10.87 -7.91
CA TYR A 17 3.49 10.04 -6.77
C TYR A 17 3.04 10.87 -5.58
N THR A 18 2.19 10.29 -4.74
CA THR A 18 1.74 10.85 -3.47
C THR A 18 2.40 10.13 -2.28
N LYS A 19 2.28 10.70 -1.08
CA LYS A 19 2.80 10.05 0.15
C LYS A 19 1.92 8.86 0.57
N GLU A 20 0.67 8.89 0.11
CA GLU A 20 -0.37 7.88 0.30
C GLU A 20 -0.26 6.74 -0.74
N HIS A 21 0.82 6.74 -1.54
CA HIS A 21 1.19 5.67 -2.46
C HIS A 21 0.26 5.50 -3.67
N GLU A 22 -0.34 6.60 -4.11
CA GLU A 22 -0.92 6.73 -5.44
C GLU A 22 0.11 7.17 -6.49
N TRP A 23 -0.20 6.92 -7.75
CA TRP A 23 0.53 7.49 -8.88
C TRP A 23 -0.40 8.29 -9.79
N VAL A 24 0.17 9.30 -10.47
CA VAL A 24 -0.54 10.09 -11.49
C VAL A 24 0.27 10.24 -12.78
N LEU A 25 -0.31 9.78 -13.89
CA LEU A 25 0.24 9.93 -15.23
C LEU A 25 -0.52 11.04 -15.96
N VAL A 26 0.15 12.18 -16.19
CA VAL A 26 -0.46 13.35 -16.82
C VAL A 26 -0.27 13.33 -18.34
N LYS A 27 -1.37 13.42 -19.08
CA LYS A 27 -1.39 13.55 -20.55
C LYS A 27 -2.43 14.58 -20.96
N ASN A 28 -1.99 15.68 -21.58
CA ASN A 28 -2.86 16.72 -22.16
C ASN A 28 -3.92 17.30 -21.18
N GLY A 29 -3.56 17.53 -19.92
CA GLY A 29 -4.48 18.05 -18.90
C GLY A 29 -5.39 16.99 -18.25
N TYR A 30 -5.18 15.71 -18.56
CA TYR A 30 -5.82 14.59 -17.90
C TYR A 30 -4.83 13.84 -17.02
N ALA A 31 -5.27 13.50 -15.82
CA ALA A 31 -4.54 12.74 -14.82
C ALA A 31 -5.12 11.31 -14.76
N GLU A 32 -4.38 10.32 -15.23
CA GLU A 32 -4.70 8.91 -14.98
C GLU A 32 -4.12 8.50 -13.63
N VAL A 33 -4.93 7.88 -12.78
CA VAL A 33 -4.65 7.65 -11.37
C VAL A 33 -4.79 6.17 -11.03
N GLY A 34 -3.89 5.65 -10.20
CA GLY A 34 -3.95 4.30 -9.62
C GLY A 34 -3.08 4.21 -8.36
N ILE A 35 -2.94 3.00 -7.81
CA ILE A 35 -2.04 2.76 -6.66
C ILE A 35 -0.73 2.14 -7.10
N THR A 36 0.32 2.34 -6.30
CA THR A 36 1.67 1.84 -6.61
C THR A 36 1.84 0.34 -6.37
N ASP A 37 2.90 -0.24 -6.92
CA ASP A 37 3.31 -1.62 -6.64
C ASP A 37 3.62 -1.85 -5.15
N TYR A 38 4.11 -0.83 -4.45
CA TYR A 38 4.23 -0.87 -3.00
C TYR A 38 2.84 -1.00 -2.34
N ALA A 39 1.90 -0.10 -2.65
CA ALA A 39 0.58 -0.08 -2.04
C ALA A 39 -0.18 -1.41 -2.22
N GLN A 40 -0.18 -1.97 -3.43
CA GLN A 40 -0.90 -3.22 -3.69
C GLN A 40 -0.34 -4.40 -2.89
N LYS A 41 1.00 -4.47 -2.72
CA LYS A 41 1.65 -5.50 -1.89
C LYS A 41 1.29 -5.35 -0.41
N GLN A 42 1.22 -4.12 0.09
CA GLN A 42 0.85 -3.85 1.48
C GLN A 42 -0.63 -4.20 1.75
N LEU A 43 -1.50 -3.96 0.78
CA LEU A 43 -2.91 -4.35 0.88
C LEU A 43 -3.08 -5.87 0.78
N GLY A 44 -2.26 -6.54 -0.03
CA GLY A 44 -2.40 -7.95 -0.36
C GLY A 44 -3.44 -8.17 -1.47
N ASP A 45 -4.02 -9.38 -1.53
CA ASP A 45 -4.95 -9.77 -2.59
C ASP A 45 -6.22 -8.91 -2.56
N ILE A 46 -6.37 -8.05 -3.56
CA ILE A 46 -7.51 -7.12 -3.69
C ILE A 46 -8.70 -7.91 -4.24
N VAL A 47 -9.81 -7.85 -3.51
CA VAL A 47 -11.04 -8.61 -3.81
C VAL A 47 -12.22 -7.72 -4.15
N TYR A 48 -12.14 -6.42 -3.87
CA TYR A 48 -13.19 -5.48 -4.19
C TYR A 48 -12.65 -4.06 -4.38
N VAL A 49 -13.30 -3.31 -5.28
CA VAL A 49 -12.99 -1.91 -5.59
C VAL A 49 -14.29 -1.12 -5.65
N GLU A 50 -14.41 -0.11 -4.78
CA GLU A 50 -15.43 0.94 -4.88
C GLU A 50 -14.89 2.07 -5.76
N LEU A 51 -15.31 2.09 -7.02
CA LEU A 51 -14.90 3.12 -7.99
C LEU A 51 -15.70 4.42 -7.82
N PRO A 52 -15.11 5.59 -8.16
CA PRO A 52 -15.87 6.82 -8.31
C PRO A 52 -16.87 6.72 -9.48
N GLN A 53 -17.70 7.73 -9.63
CA GLN A 53 -18.61 7.86 -10.78
C GLN A 53 -18.06 8.91 -11.76
N GLU A 54 -18.21 8.65 -13.05
CA GLU A 54 -17.95 9.67 -14.07
C GLU A 54 -18.78 10.93 -13.82
N GLY A 55 -18.13 12.09 -13.90
CA GLY A 55 -18.72 13.39 -13.61
C GLY A 55 -18.64 13.83 -12.15
N GLN A 56 -18.19 12.98 -11.22
CA GLN A 56 -17.87 13.42 -9.86
C GLN A 56 -16.64 14.33 -9.84
N GLU A 57 -16.66 15.30 -8.93
CA GLU A 57 -15.59 16.27 -8.70
C GLU A 57 -14.97 15.99 -7.33
N PHE A 58 -13.65 16.11 -7.25
CA PHE A 58 -12.85 15.90 -6.04
C PHE A 58 -11.84 17.03 -5.90
N ASP A 59 -11.62 17.50 -4.67
CA ASP A 59 -10.46 18.32 -4.34
C ASP A 59 -9.24 17.40 -4.11
N ALA A 60 -8.03 17.92 -4.34
CA ALA A 60 -6.81 17.17 -4.04
C ALA A 60 -6.79 16.70 -2.57
N GLY A 61 -6.55 15.42 -2.35
CA GLY A 61 -6.58 14.78 -1.03
C GLY A 61 -7.95 14.24 -0.59
N ASP A 62 -9.02 14.44 -1.37
CA ASP A 62 -10.31 13.78 -1.10
C ASP A 62 -10.24 12.28 -1.41
N ALA A 63 -10.93 11.45 -0.63
CA ALA A 63 -11.07 10.03 -0.93
C ALA A 63 -11.97 9.82 -2.17
N MET A 64 -11.40 9.28 -3.25
CA MET A 64 -12.11 9.09 -4.53
C MET A 64 -12.52 7.64 -4.81
N ALA A 65 -11.83 6.68 -4.20
CA ALA A 65 -12.13 5.25 -4.34
C ALA A 65 -11.80 4.50 -3.04
N THR A 66 -12.29 3.28 -2.92
CA THR A 66 -11.95 2.37 -1.81
C THR A 66 -11.47 1.04 -2.36
N LEU A 67 -10.36 0.52 -1.85
CA LEU A 67 -9.86 -0.81 -2.13
C LEU A 67 -10.06 -1.71 -0.91
N GLU A 68 -10.55 -2.92 -1.13
CA GLU A 68 -10.71 -3.93 -0.10
C GLU A 68 -9.96 -5.21 -0.50
N SER A 69 -9.14 -5.68 0.43
CA SER A 69 -8.46 -6.97 0.39
C SER A 69 -9.05 -7.89 1.45
N VAL A 70 -8.57 -9.14 1.51
CA VAL A 70 -8.96 -10.09 2.57
C VAL A 70 -8.59 -9.57 3.97
N LYS A 71 -7.61 -8.67 4.07
CA LYS A 71 -7.03 -8.22 5.34
C LYS A 71 -7.30 -6.76 5.66
N ASN A 72 -7.45 -5.91 4.64
CA ASN A 72 -7.40 -4.47 4.79
C ASN A 72 -8.47 -3.78 3.94
N VAL A 73 -8.88 -2.59 4.38
CA VAL A 73 -9.67 -1.65 3.58
C VAL A 73 -8.90 -0.34 3.57
N ALA A 74 -8.65 0.21 2.40
CA ALA A 74 -7.91 1.46 2.24
C ALA A 74 -8.61 2.40 1.25
N PRO A 75 -8.74 3.70 1.58
CA PRO A 75 -9.13 4.70 0.61
C PRO A 75 -8.00 4.94 -0.40
N VAL A 76 -8.37 5.41 -1.58
CA VAL A 76 -7.47 6.00 -2.58
C VAL A 76 -7.84 7.46 -2.72
N TYR A 77 -6.86 8.33 -2.57
CA TYR A 77 -7.06 9.77 -2.58
C TYR A 77 -6.87 10.36 -3.98
N ALA A 78 -7.63 11.41 -4.29
CA ALA A 78 -7.44 12.17 -5.51
C ALA A 78 -6.10 12.93 -5.44
N PRO A 79 -5.14 12.68 -6.34
CA PRO A 79 -3.84 13.35 -6.29
C PRO A 79 -3.89 14.80 -6.75
N VAL A 80 -4.97 15.19 -7.44
CA VAL A 80 -5.19 16.54 -8.00
C VAL A 80 -6.67 16.87 -7.98
N THR A 81 -6.97 18.16 -7.95
CA THR A 81 -8.33 18.71 -8.01
C THR A 81 -8.87 18.58 -9.44
N GLY A 82 -10.06 18.03 -9.58
CA GLY A 82 -10.66 17.86 -10.90
C GLY A 82 -11.92 17.02 -10.94
N LYS A 83 -12.30 16.65 -12.17
CA LYS A 83 -13.50 15.86 -12.45
C LYS A 83 -13.16 14.52 -13.05
N VAL A 84 -13.76 13.45 -12.56
CA VAL A 84 -13.64 12.11 -13.16
C VAL A 84 -14.29 12.11 -14.54
N VAL A 85 -13.52 11.71 -15.57
CA VAL A 85 -13.97 11.64 -16.97
C VAL A 85 -13.97 10.22 -17.53
N LYS A 86 -13.33 9.28 -16.83
CA LYS A 86 -13.31 7.85 -17.16
C LYS A 86 -13.04 7.05 -15.90
N VAL A 87 -13.68 5.90 -15.76
CA VAL A 87 -13.39 4.93 -14.70
C VAL A 87 -13.02 3.57 -15.30
N ASN A 88 -12.21 2.79 -14.61
CA ASN A 88 -11.86 1.44 -15.04
C ASN A 88 -12.92 0.43 -14.59
N GLU A 89 -14.01 0.34 -15.35
CA GLU A 89 -15.13 -0.56 -15.06
C GLU A 89 -14.73 -2.05 -14.96
N GLU A 90 -13.60 -2.44 -15.58
CA GLU A 90 -13.08 -3.82 -15.53
C GLU A 90 -12.75 -4.27 -14.10
N LEU A 91 -12.34 -3.34 -13.23
CA LEU A 91 -12.00 -3.62 -11.83
C LEU A 91 -13.21 -4.10 -10.99
N LYS A 92 -14.45 -3.91 -11.47
CA LYS A 92 -15.65 -4.46 -10.81
C LYS A 92 -15.74 -5.98 -10.96
N GLU A 93 -15.21 -6.51 -12.07
CA GLU A 93 -15.22 -7.94 -12.37
C GLU A 93 -13.86 -8.58 -12.06
N GLU A 94 -12.77 -7.85 -12.29
CA GLU A 94 -11.39 -8.32 -12.12
C GLU A 94 -10.56 -7.37 -11.24
N PRO A 95 -10.87 -7.26 -9.93
CA PRO A 95 -10.15 -6.38 -9.00
C PRO A 95 -8.65 -6.73 -8.86
N GLY A 96 -8.29 -7.98 -9.12
CA GLY A 96 -6.90 -8.47 -9.08
C GLY A 96 -5.98 -7.85 -10.13
N LEU A 97 -6.51 -7.16 -11.15
CA LEU A 97 -5.69 -6.40 -12.10
C LEU A 97 -4.82 -5.33 -11.41
N ILE A 98 -5.26 -4.81 -10.27
CA ILE A 98 -4.45 -3.88 -9.46
C ILE A 98 -3.22 -4.59 -8.88
N ASN A 99 -3.33 -5.86 -8.49
CA ASN A 99 -2.19 -6.62 -8.00
C ASN A 99 -1.24 -7.03 -9.14
N ASP A 100 -1.79 -7.44 -10.28
CA ASP A 100 -1.02 -7.96 -11.41
C ASP A 100 -0.31 -6.87 -12.23
N ASP A 101 -0.97 -5.73 -12.45
CA ASP A 101 -0.47 -4.64 -13.28
C ASP A 101 -0.90 -3.26 -12.74
N PRO A 102 -0.39 -2.84 -11.56
CA PRO A 102 -0.82 -1.63 -10.86
C PRO A 102 -0.61 -0.34 -11.66
N TYR A 103 0.29 -0.35 -12.65
CA TYR A 103 0.72 0.84 -13.38
C TYR A 103 0.06 1.01 -14.74
N ASP A 104 -0.57 -0.03 -15.29
CA ASP A 104 -1.24 0.02 -16.58
C ASP A 104 -2.68 -0.52 -16.44
N ALA A 105 -2.92 -1.83 -16.52
CA ALA A 105 -4.29 -2.38 -16.49
C ALA A 105 -5.05 -2.10 -15.17
N GLY A 106 -4.33 -1.89 -14.07
CA GLY A 106 -4.87 -1.59 -12.73
C GLY A 106 -5.18 -0.12 -12.46
N PHE A 107 -5.15 0.78 -13.46
CA PHE A 107 -5.56 2.18 -13.26
C PHE A 107 -7.01 2.25 -12.73
N ILE A 108 -7.31 3.24 -11.88
CA ILE A 108 -8.61 3.36 -11.22
C ILE A 108 -9.52 4.31 -11.99
N ALA A 109 -9.03 5.51 -12.30
CA ALA A 109 -9.80 6.56 -12.94
C ALA A 109 -8.90 7.52 -13.75
N VAL A 110 -9.53 8.28 -14.65
CA VAL A 110 -8.93 9.44 -15.30
C VAL A 110 -9.71 10.68 -14.90
N MET A 111 -8.98 11.70 -14.46
CA MET A 111 -9.52 13.00 -14.06
C MET A 111 -9.14 14.09 -15.07
N GLU A 112 -10.07 14.96 -15.42
CA GLU A 112 -9.79 16.26 -16.02
C GLU A 112 -9.31 17.20 -14.93
N MET A 113 -8.07 17.68 -15.06
CA MET A 113 -7.44 18.54 -14.06
C MET A 113 -7.97 19.97 -14.17
N TYR A 114 -8.32 20.59 -13.04
CA TYR A 114 -8.72 21.99 -13.02
C TYR A 114 -7.53 22.94 -12.99
N ASP A 115 -6.45 22.54 -12.31
CA ASP A 115 -5.16 23.22 -12.34
C ASP A 115 -4.03 22.24 -12.69
N PRO A 116 -3.47 22.30 -13.91
CA PRO A 116 -2.36 21.45 -14.30
C PRO A 116 -1.09 21.63 -13.49
N THR A 117 -0.95 22.69 -12.69
CA THR A 117 0.26 22.97 -11.89
C THR A 117 0.30 22.21 -10.57
N GLU A 118 -0.82 21.64 -10.10
CA GLU A 118 -0.85 20.86 -8.84
C GLU A 118 0.08 19.63 -8.88
N VAL A 119 0.47 19.13 -10.05
CA VAL A 119 1.47 18.04 -10.13
C VAL A 119 2.87 18.46 -9.72
N GLU A 120 3.16 19.76 -9.66
CA GLU A 120 4.44 20.28 -9.16
C GLU A 120 4.60 20.07 -7.64
N ASP A 121 3.49 19.88 -6.91
CA ASP A 121 3.48 19.58 -5.48
C ASP A 121 3.63 18.08 -5.17
N LEU A 122 3.56 17.23 -6.20
CA LEU A 122 3.68 15.78 -6.09
C LEU A 122 5.13 15.31 -6.15
N MET A 123 5.40 14.11 -5.66
CA MET A 123 6.74 13.54 -5.70
C MET A 123 7.11 13.12 -7.11
N SER A 124 8.34 13.46 -7.51
CA SER A 124 8.94 12.87 -8.70
C SER A 124 9.21 11.37 -8.47
N PRO A 125 9.46 10.58 -9.54
CA PRO A 125 9.87 9.18 -9.38
C PRO A 125 11.08 8.99 -8.46
N GLN A 126 12.03 9.91 -8.50
CA GLN A 126 13.22 9.84 -7.65
C GLN A 126 12.88 10.13 -6.19
N ASP A 127 12.09 11.17 -5.93
CA ASP A 127 11.70 11.54 -4.57
C ASP A 127 10.85 10.42 -3.93
N TYR A 128 9.95 9.81 -4.69
CA TYR A 128 9.18 8.66 -4.21
C TYR A 128 10.05 7.42 -3.97
N ALA A 129 11.04 7.17 -4.83
CA ALA A 129 11.98 6.07 -4.62
C ALA A 129 12.84 6.28 -3.36
N ASP A 130 13.26 7.51 -3.07
CA ASP A 130 13.97 7.85 -1.84
C ASP A 130 13.07 7.67 -0.61
N TYR A 131 11.82 8.16 -0.68
CA TYR A 131 10.81 7.94 0.35
C TYR A 131 10.54 6.45 0.63
N LEU A 132 10.41 5.64 -0.42
CA LEU A 132 10.23 4.19 -0.27
C LEU A 132 11.46 3.50 0.35
N ARG A 133 12.68 3.99 0.09
CA ARG A 133 13.88 3.40 0.72
C ARG A 133 13.85 3.58 2.23
N GLU A 134 13.46 4.76 2.70
CA GLU A 134 13.30 5.06 4.13
C GLU A 134 12.27 4.11 4.75
N ILE A 135 11.09 3.98 4.16
CA ILE A 135 10.04 3.07 4.64
C ILE A 135 10.53 1.62 4.70
N VAL A 136 11.19 1.13 3.65
CA VAL A 136 11.67 -0.25 3.58
C VAL A 136 12.78 -0.51 4.60
N GLU A 137 13.62 0.48 4.88
CA GLU A 137 14.64 0.37 5.93
C GLU A 137 13.99 0.32 7.32
N GLU A 138 13.02 1.19 7.60
CA GLU A 138 12.24 1.20 8.84
C GLU A 138 11.51 -0.13 9.06
N GLU A 139 10.80 -0.66 8.06
CA GLU A 139 10.13 -1.96 8.15
C GLU A 139 11.10 -3.11 8.43
N LYS A 140 12.34 -3.05 7.92
CA LYS A 140 13.35 -4.08 8.17
C LYS A 140 13.81 -4.05 9.62
N VAL A 141 14.05 -2.86 10.16
CA VAL A 141 14.41 -2.68 11.56
C VAL A 141 13.29 -3.19 12.46
N GLU A 142 12.03 -2.82 12.20
CA GLU A 142 10.89 -3.29 13.00
C GLU A 142 10.73 -4.82 12.96
N LYS A 143 10.94 -5.45 11.80
CA LYS A 143 10.89 -6.92 11.65
C LYS A 143 12.03 -7.62 12.38
N GLU A 144 13.22 -7.03 12.42
CA GLU A 144 14.35 -7.55 13.18
C GLU A 144 14.08 -7.46 14.69
N GLU A 145 13.58 -6.33 15.19
CA GLU A 145 13.21 -6.15 16.60
C GLU A 145 12.11 -7.13 17.04
N GLN A 146 11.04 -7.28 16.25
CA GLN A 146 9.96 -8.25 16.54
C GLN A 146 10.46 -9.69 16.61
N LYS A 147 11.41 -10.05 15.74
CA LYS A 147 11.99 -11.38 15.72
C LYS A 147 12.87 -11.65 16.95
N GLU A 148 13.65 -10.66 17.38
CA GLU A 148 14.44 -10.76 18.61
C GLU A 148 13.54 -10.92 19.85
N GLU A 149 12.43 -10.18 19.93
CA GLU A 149 11.43 -10.31 21.00
C GLU A 149 10.75 -11.68 21.01
N GLU A 150 10.39 -12.21 19.84
CA GLU A 150 9.79 -13.55 19.69
C GLU A 150 10.77 -14.64 20.15
N GLU A 151 12.04 -14.56 19.75
CA GLU A 151 13.09 -15.50 20.16
C GLU A 151 13.35 -15.43 21.68
N GLU A 152 13.36 -14.24 22.29
CA GLU A 152 13.48 -14.10 23.74
C GLU A 152 12.30 -14.75 24.48
N LEU A 153 11.07 -14.55 23.99
CA LEU A 153 9.87 -15.15 24.57
C LEU A 153 9.88 -16.68 24.45
N GLU A 154 10.27 -17.23 23.30
CA GLU A 154 10.40 -18.67 23.10
C GLU A 154 11.41 -19.29 24.08
N ASN A 155 12.59 -18.68 24.21
CA ASN A 155 13.62 -19.12 25.16
C ASN A 155 13.12 -19.08 26.61
N TYR A 156 12.39 -18.03 27.00
CA TYR A 156 11.82 -17.91 28.34
C TYR A 156 10.76 -18.99 28.61
N ILE A 157 9.92 -19.30 27.63
CA ILE A 157 8.91 -20.36 27.72
C ILE A 157 9.59 -21.73 27.86
N GLU A 158 10.67 -22.01 27.11
CA GLU A 158 11.44 -23.25 27.22
C GLU A 158 12.03 -23.43 28.62
N ASP A 159 12.70 -22.40 29.16
CA ASP A 159 13.27 -22.40 30.52
C ASP A 159 12.20 -22.61 31.63
N LEU A 160 10.98 -22.10 31.43
CA LEU A 160 9.86 -22.36 32.35
C LEU A 160 9.40 -23.83 32.31
N TYR A 161 9.33 -24.43 31.12
CA TYR A 161 8.95 -25.84 30.97
C TYR A 161 10.00 -26.76 31.58
N GLU A 162 11.29 -26.51 31.35
CA GLU A 162 12.38 -27.28 31.97
C GLU A 162 12.28 -27.24 33.51
N ARG A 163 12.03 -26.06 34.08
CA ARG A 163 11.85 -25.92 35.55
C ARG A 163 10.63 -26.66 36.09
N ALA A 164 9.53 -26.70 35.33
CA ALA A 164 8.31 -27.38 35.74
C ALA A 164 8.44 -28.91 35.69
N GLU A 165 9.26 -29.45 34.78
CA GLU A 165 9.53 -30.90 34.70
C GLU A 165 10.46 -31.39 35.83
N ASP A 166 11.32 -30.52 36.36
CA ASP A 166 12.15 -30.79 37.53
C ASP A 166 11.41 -30.65 38.88
N GLU A 167 10.12 -30.28 38.88
CA GLU A 167 9.33 -30.26 40.11
C GLU A 167 9.06 -31.70 40.60
N PRO A 168 9.45 -32.04 41.84
CA PRO A 168 9.15 -33.36 42.39
C PRO A 168 7.62 -33.56 42.43
N PRO A 169 7.12 -34.77 42.15
CA PRO A 169 5.69 -35.04 42.21
C PRO A 169 5.16 -34.62 43.57
N LEU A 170 4.04 -33.87 43.58
CA LEU A 170 3.35 -33.49 44.80
C LEU A 170 3.09 -34.75 45.61
N ASP A 171 3.69 -34.78 46.79
CA ASP A 171 3.45 -35.77 47.81
C ASP A 171 1.93 -35.90 48.06
N GLU A 172 1.34 -37.04 47.70
CA GLU A 172 -0.07 -37.40 47.97
C GLU A 172 -0.29 -37.80 49.45
N GLU A 173 0.65 -37.56 50.35
CA GLU A 173 0.55 -37.89 51.78
C GLU A 173 0.08 -36.66 52.59
N GLU A 174 -1.22 -36.37 52.55
CA GLU A 174 -2.01 -35.87 53.70
C GLU A 174 -3.47 -35.61 53.30
N ARG A 175 -4.29 -36.68 53.26
CA ARG A 175 -5.72 -36.62 53.61
C ARG A 175 -6.32 -37.97 53.94
#